data_AF-A0A0F8XHR8-F1
#
_entry.id   AF-A0A0F8XHR8-F1
#
_cell.length_a   1.000
_cell.length_b   1.000
_cell.length_c   1.000
_cell.angle_alpha   90.00
_cell.angle_beta   90.00
_cell.angle_gamma   90.00
#
_symmetry.space_group_name_H-M   'P 1'
#
loop_
_entity.id
_entity.type
_entity.pdbx_description
1 polymer ?
#
loop_
_entity_poly.entity_id
_entity_poly.type
_entity_poly.pdbx_seq_one_letter_code
_entity_poly.pdbx_strand_id
1 'polypeptide(L)'
;QIYKITQNSTYLSIIKKIGNYLKDISIKTSNGTVWPKSENNPWNWTGMRYGNAGIIPFLISLNQMDNDISFYDLTSEAADYLVNIQKSNISEYAWWLTAGDTGFITTDYYYGTTGIVSSLLDAYTLTKNDLYLNTAIKGVHWLDSLIEFTDDHFSSGFIPWAVTNDDYYNSIKYTGILSGQAGIGKVFLKLYNLTKNEKWFDNAEILGNWLRNQDINDTGLFPYPGSPYLTNRGENAKNLLGLSVGSIGIADFFLDLFEYDNNDLWLYEVIRITNRISESLESTEYGYLMPFELYQFREKEYYTGYFYGLSGFVKYLSRLIELFNIPDHLKILDNLITSFQDLTGKFTGIIPTKLDEDYILTNGENGLASIMLGLS
;
A
#
# COMPACT_ATOMS: atom_id res chain seq x y z
N GLN A 1 -13.70 -0.27 3.66
CA GLN A 1 -14.38 -1.56 3.79
C GLN A 1 -15.67 -1.43 4.60
N ILE A 2 -15.72 -0.46 5.52
CA ILE A 2 -16.79 -0.32 6.50
C ILE A 2 -18.13 0.05 5.84
N TYR A 3 -18.21 0.82 4.77
CA TYR A 3 -19.46 1.04 4.04
C TYR A 3 -19.95 -0.26 3.42
N LYS A 4 -19.07 -1.04 2.77
CA LYS A 4 -19.45 -2.35 2.23
C LYS A 4 -20.02 -3.28 3.30
N ILE A 5 -19.45 -3.25 4.52
CA ILE A 5 -19.89 -4.07 5.66
C ILE A 5 -21.15 -3.53 6.33
N THR A 6 -21.24 -2.21 6.56
CA THR A 6 -22.27 -1.58 7.40
C THR A 6 -23.44 -0.99 6.63
N GLN A 7 -23.25 -0.72 5.33
CA GLN A 7 -24.21 -0.03 4.46
C GLN A 7 -24.68 1.34 4.99
N ASN A 8 -23.90 1.99 5.86
CA ASN A 8 -24.25 3.29 6.43
C ASN A 8 -24.05 4.44 5.42
N SER A 9 -25.14 5.12 5.07
CA SER A 9 -25.19 6.19 4.06
C SER A 9 -24.38 7.44 4.40
N THR A 10 -24.01 7.62 5.66
CA THR A 10 -23.16 8.74 6.11
C THR A 10 -21.78 8.67 5.47
N TYR A 11 -21.19 7.46 5.41
CA TYR A 11 -19.87 7.26 4.81
C TYR A 11 -19.89 7.54 3.30
N LEU A 12 -20.92 7.06 2.60
CA LEU A 12 -21.09 7.35 1.17
C LEU A 12 -21.20 8.86 0.90
N SER A 13 -21.93 9.59 1.75
CA SER A 13 -22.10 11.04 1.62
C SER A 13 -20.77 11.81 1.76
N ILE A 14 -19.89 11.36 2.67
CA ILE A 14 -18.56 11.96 2.86
C ILE A 14 -17.66 11.67 1.65
N ILE A 15 -17.63 10.42 1.18
CA ILE A 15 -16.81 10.01 0.03
C ILE A 15 -17.20 10.81 -1.22
N LYS A 16 -18.51 10.99 -1.48
CA LYS A 16 -19.00 11.80 -2.61
C LYS A 16 -18.54 13.26 -2.54
N LYS A 17 -18.59 13.90 -1.37
CA LYS A 17 -18.13 15.28 -1.20
C LYS A 17 -16.66 15.42 -1.59
N ILE A 18 -15.83 14.43 -1.24
CA ILE A 18 -14.40 14.43 -1.54
C ILE A 18 -14.14 14.17 -3.03
N GLY A 19 -14.89 13.25 -3.65
CA GLY A 19 -14.84 13.06 -5.11
C GLY A 19 -15.18 14.33 -5.88
N ASN A 20 -16.24 15.03 -5.48
CA ASN A 20 -16.61 16.30 -6.11
C ASN A 20 -15.54 17.38 -5.90
N TYR A 21 -14.97 17.48 -4.70
CA TYR A 21 -13.85 18.39 -4.46
C TYR A 21 -12.64 18.08 -5.35
N LEU A 22 -12.24 16.81 -5.46
CA LEU A 22 -11.14 16.40 -6.35
C LEU A 22 -11.41 16.76 -7.81
N LYS A 23 -12.66 16.61 -8.26
CA LYS A 23 -13.07 17.03 -9.60
C LYS A 23 -12.91 18.54 -9.80
N ASP A 24 -13.35 19.34 -8.82
CA ASP A 24 -13.32 20.80 -8.87
C ASP A 24 -11.88 21.37 -8.91
N ILE A 25 -10.94 20.73 -8.20
CA ILE A 25 -9.54 21.18 -8.15
C ILE A 25 -8.65 20.53 -9.23
N SER A 26 -9.21 19.66 -10.06
CA SER A 26 -8.45 18.97 -11.10
C SER A 26 -7.95 19.93 -12.18
N ILE A 27 -6.76 19.67 -12.72
CA ILE A 27 -6.11 20.50 -13.73
C ILE A 27 -6.02 19.70 -15.03
N LYS A 28 -6.67 20.20 -16.08
CA LYS A 28 -6.56 19.63 -17.43
C LYS A 28 -5.22 20.02 -18.06
N THR A 29 -4.52 19.04 -18.62
CA THR A 29 -3.26 19.24 -19.36
C THR A 29 -3.40 18.64 -20.76
N SER A 30 -2.40 18.84 -21.63
CA SER A 30 -2.35 18.16 -22.93
C SER A 30 -2.22 16.64 -22.82
N ASN A 31 -1.75 16.13 -21.68
CA ASN A 31 -1.44 14.72 -21.48
C ASN A 31 -2.54 13.98 -20.68
N GLY A 32 -3.54 14.69 -20.16
CA GLY A 32 -4.55 14.13 -19.26
C GLY A 32 -4.85 15.06 -18.09
N THR A 33 -5.49 14.53 -17.05
CA THR A 33 -5.88 15.30 -15.86
C THR A 33 -4.92 15.06 -14.71
N VAL A 34 -4.52 16.11 -13.99
CA VAL A 34 -3.61 16.04 -12.84
C VAL A 34 -4.18 16.79 -11.64
N TRP A 35 -3.54 16.62 -10.49
CA TRP A 35 -3.86 17.33 -9.26
C TRP A 35 -2.64 18.04 -8.70
N PRO A 36 -2.83 19.24 -8.13
CA PRO A 36 -1.78 19.88 -7.36
C PRO A 36 -1.51 19.08 -6.08
N LYS A 37 -0.26 19.06 -5.62
CA LYS A 37 0.11 18.43 -4.34
C LYS A 37 -0.70 18.97 -3.16
N SER A 38 -1.01 20.27 -3.18
CA SER A 38 -1.90 20.94 -2.24
C SER A 38 -2.39 22.27 -2.81
N GLU A 39 -3.38 22.89 -2.17
CA GLU A 39 -3.95 24.19 -2.59
C GLU A 39 -2.90 25.28 -2.86
N ASN A 40 -1.78 25.25 -2.12
CA ASN A 40 -0.68 26.22 -2.23
C ASN A 40 0.57 25.65 -2.91
N ASN A 41 0.52 24.42 -3.43
CA ASN A 41 1.65 23.78 -4.09
C ASN A 41 1.20 23.21 -5.45
N PRO A 42 1.50 23.93 -6.56
CA PRO A 42 1.06 23.54 -7.90
C PRO A 42 1.88 22.39 -8.48
N TRP A 43 2.79 21.77 -7.72
CA TRP A 43 3.55 20.63 -8.20
C TRP A 43 2.66 19.40 -8.32
N ASN A 44 2.79 18.71 -9.45
CA ASN A 44 2.04 17.51 -9.74
C ASN A 44 2.96 16.30 -9.51
N TRP A 45 2.52 15.38 -8.66
CA TRP A 45 3.24 14.14 -8.39
C TRP A 45 2.59 13.00 -9.16
N THR A 46 3.32 11.89 -9.32
CA THR A 46 2.87 10.75 -10.12
C THR A 46 2.46 9.56 -9.24
N GLY A 47 3.24 9.28 -8.19
CA GLY A 47 3.08 8.12 -7.30
C GLY A 47 1.89 8.18 -6.34
N MET A 48 1.67 7.08 -5.61
CA MET A 48 0.50 6.86 -4.74
C MET A 48 0.34 7.89 -3.62
N ARG A 49 1.44 8.42 -3.09
CA ARG A 49 1.40 9.33 -1.94
C ARG A 49 0.70 10.66 -2.24
N TYR A 50 0.98 11.25 -3.40
CA TYR A 50 0.64 12.64 -3.71
C TYR A 50 0.14 12.85 -5.15
N GLY A 51 0.09 11.79 -5.96
CA GLY A 51 -0.06 11.91 -7.39
C GLY A 51 -1.27 11.20 -7.97
N ASN A 52 -1.35 11.23 -9.29
CA ASN A 52 -2.38 10.57 -10.09
C ASN A 52 -2.60 9.10 -9.69
N ALA A 53 -1.52 8.36 -9.45
CA ALA A 53 -1.64 6.96 -9.04
C ALA A 53 -2.47 6.81 -7.75
N GLY A 54 -2.32 7.69 -6.76
CA GLY A 54 -3.08 7.61 -5.51
C GLY A 54 -4.57 7.95 -5.68
N ILE A 55 -4.89 8.81 -6.64
CA ILE A 55 -6.26 9.29 -6.89
C ILE A 55 -7.08 8.27 -7.69
N ILE A 56 -6.45 7.55 -8.63
CA ILE A 56 -7.12 6.57 -9.49
C ILE A 56 -7.91 5.51 -8.70
N PRO A 57 -7.32 4.76 -7.74
CA PRO A 57 -8.06 3.76 -6.96
C PRO A 57 -9.23 4.34 -6.17
N PHE A 58 -9.12 5.58 -5.70
CA PHE A 58 -10.20 6.29 -5.02
C PHE A 58 -11.36 6.59 -5.98
N LEU A 59 -11.08 7.13 -7.16
CA LEU A 59 -12.10 7.42 -8.17
C LEU A 59 -12.79 6.14 -8.67
N ILE A 60 -12.04 5.05 -8.84
CA ILE A 60 -12.60 3.74 -9.17
C ILE A 60 -13.55 3.27 -8.07
N SER A 61 -13.14 3.36 -6.81
CA SER A 61 -13.96 2.96 -5.66
C SER A 61 -15.26 3.77 -5.58
N LEU A 62 -15.18 5.09 -5.81
CA LEU A 62 -16.35 5.97 -5.84
C LEU A 62 -17.28 5.64 -7.02
N ASN A 63 -16.73 5.43 -8.21
CA ASN A 63 -17.51 5.02 -9.38
C ASN A 63 -18.26 3.70 -9.15
N GLN A 64 -17.64 2.71 -8.49
CA GLN A 64 -18.30 1.44 -8.14
C GLN A 64 -19.45 1.60 -7.14
N MET A 65 -19.40 2.62 -6.28
CA MET A 65 -20.43 2.86 -5.26
C MET A 65 -21.59 3.71 -5.76
N ASP A 66 -21.33 4.64 -6.68
CA ASP A 66 -22.31 5.65 -7.11
C ASP A 66 -22.74 5.53 -8.58
N ASN A 67 -21.98 4.80 -9.41
CA ASN A 67 -22.16 4.73 -10.87
C ASN A 67 -22.20 6.10 -11.57
N ASP A 68 -21.59 7.14 -11.00
CA ASP A 68 -21.46 8.45 -11.64
C ASP A 68 -20.36 8.41 -12.69
N ILE A 69 -20.77 8.48 -13.97
CA ILE A 69 -19.89 8.42 -15.14
C ILE A 69 -18.78 9.48 -15.12
N SER A 70 -18.97 10.61 -14.43
CA SER A 70 -17.94 11.64 -14.38
C SER A 70 -16.70 11.21 -13.60
N PHE A 71 -16.81 10.25 -12.66
CA PHE A 71 -15.66 9.65 -12.01
C PHE A 71 -14.98 8.58 -12.87
N TYR A 72 -15.72 7.91 -13.75
CA TYR A 72 -15.14 7.05 -14.78
C TYR A 72 -14.26 7.87 -15.74
N ASP A 73 -14.80 8.97 -16.30
CA ASP A 73 -14.06 9.83 -17.22
C ASP A 73 -12.80 10.43 -16.56
N LEU A 74 -12.95 10.90 -15.32
CA LEU A 74 -11.84 11.46 -14.54
C LEU A 74 -10.76 10.41 -14.24
N THR A 75 -11.15 9.15 -14.04
CA THR A 75 -10.21 8.02 -13.89
C THR A 75 -9.43 7.78 -15.18
N SER A 76 -10.12 7.74 -16.33
CA SER A 76 -9.48 7.53 -17.64
C SER A 76 -8.48 8.64 -17.94
N GLU A 77 -8.85 9.91 -17.76
CA GLU A 77 -7.94 11.03 -18.01
C GLU A 77 -6.73 11.06 -17.06
N ALA A 78 -6.91 10.61 -15.81
CA ALA A 78 -5.81 10.49 -14.86
C ALA A 78 -4.83 9.37 -15.24
N ALA A 79 -5.35 8.27 -15.77
CA ALA A 79 -4.56 7.15 -16.28
C ALA A 79 -3.85 7.51 -17.60
N ASP A 80 -4.53 8.22 -18.50
CA ASP A 80 -3.95 8.75 -19.74
C ASP A 80 -2.74 9.64 -19.45
N TYR A 81 -2.81 10.46 -18.39
CA TYR A 81 -1.67 11.24 -17.94
C TYR A 81 -0.46 10.36 -17.62
N LEU A 82 -0.64 9.32 -16.80
CA LEU A 82 0.44 8.39 -16.43
C LEU A 82 1.01 7.66 -17.65
N VAL A 83 0.19 7.26 -18.61
CA VAL A 83 0.65 6.66 -19.88
C VAL A 83 1.53 7.64 -20.65
N ASN A 84 1.06 8.87 -20.85
CA ASN A 84 1.70 9.85 -21.72
C ASN A 84 3.04 10.37 -21.17
N ILE A 85 3.27 10.26 -19.86
CA ILE A 85 4.53 10.66 -19.22
C ILE A 85 5.49 9.49 -18.94
N GLN A 86 5.12 8.25 -19.31
CA GLN A 86 6.00 7.10 -19.14
C GLN A 86 7.27 7.30 -19.97
N LYS A 87 8.44 7.11 -19.35
CA LYS A 87 9.72 7.15 -20.07
C LYS A 87 9.85 5.95 -21.01
N SER A 88 10.50 6.15 -22.15
CA SER A 88 10.59 5.12 -23.20
C SER A 88 12.00 4.94 -23.78
N ASN A 89 13.06 5.42 -23.11
CA ASN A 89 14.41 5.00 -23.43
C ASN A 89 14.63 3.56 -22.92
N ILE A 90 15.40 2.76 -23.67
CA ILE A 90 15.55 1.29 -23.55
C ILE A 90 15.83 0.77 -22.11
N SER A 91 16.32 1.62 -21.21
CA SER A 91 16.63 1.30 -19.81
C SER A 91 15.54 1.69 -18.79
N GLU A 92 14.52 2.46 -19.15
CA GLU A 92 13.61 3.11 -18.18
C GLU A 92 12.18 3.17 -18.72
N TYR A 93 11.40 2.09 -18.57
CA TYR A 93 9.93 2.15 -18.66
C TYR A 93 9.32 2.52 -17.31
N ALA A 94 9.73 3.68 -16.80
CA ALA A 94 9.44 4.11 -15.45
C ALA A 94 8.92 5.56 -15.41
N TRP A 95 8.70 6.07 -14.20
CA TRP A 95 8.18 7.40 -13.95
C TRP A 95 9.06 8.16 -12.97
N TRP A 96 9.21 9.46 -13.21
CA TRP A 96 9.79 10.35 -12.21
C TRP A 96 8.84 10.57 -11.04
N LEU A 97 9.43 10.82 -9.87
CA LEU A 97 8.71 11.17 -8.65
C LEU A 97 7.77 12.38 -8.83
N THR A 98 8.24 13.40 -9.56
CA THR A 98 7.52 14.64 -9.86
C THR A 98 7.43 14.86 -11.35
N ALA A 99 6.32 15.43 -11.82
CA ALA A 99 6.16 15.83 -13.21
C ALA A 99 7.24 16.87 -13.60
N GLY A 100 7.90 16.68 -14.74
CA GLY A 100 8.89 17.63 -15.29
C GLY A 100 10.34 17.15 -15.36
N ASP A 101 10.58 15.84 -15.37
CA ASP A 101 11.92 15.23 -15.57
C ASP A 101 12.99 15.58 -14.53
N THR A 102 12.59 16.02 -13.34
CA THR A 102 13.50 16.31 -12.22
C THR A 102 13.30 15.30 -11.10
N GLY A 103 14.37 14.60 -10.67
CA GLY A 103 14.34 13.74 -9.48
C GLY A 103 15.10 12.42 -9.66
N PHE A 104 14.76 11.42 -8.86
CA PHE A 104 15.21 10.03 -8.98
C PHE A 104 14.00 9.13 -9.26
N ILE A 105 14.25 7.99 -9.91
CA ILE A 105 13.23 6.97 -10.16
C ILE A 105 13.25 6.02 -8.98
N THR A 106 12.08 5.78 -8.40
CA THR A 106 11.90 4.82 -7.32
C THR A 106 11.13 3.61 -7.81
N THR A 107 11.37 2.46 -7.21
CA THR A 107 10.70 1.20 -7.55
C THR A 107 9.43 1.01 -6.74
N ASP A 108 9.28 1.73 -5.63
CA ASP A 108 8.30 1.40 -4.61
C ASP A 108 6.84 1.74 -4.93
N TYR A 109 5.91 1.25 -4.10
CA TYR A 109 4.48 1.47 -4.25
C TYR A 109 4.08 2.91 -3.93
N TYR A 110 4.80 3.59 -3.05
CA TYR A 110 4.42 4.89 -2.52
C TYR A 110 4.71 6.05 -3.46
N TYR A 111 5.90 6.00 -4.06
CA TYR A 111 6.45 7.05 -4.90
C TYR A 111 6.72 6.60 -6.33
N GLY A 112 6.96 5.30 -6.50
CA GLY A 112 7.64 4.76 -7.66
C GLY A 112 6.75 4.00 -8.62
N THR A 113 7.44 3.30 -9.51
CA THR A 113 6.86 2.53 -10.61
C THR A 113 5.81 1.53 -10.14
N THR A 114 6.02 0.85 -9.00
CA THR A 114 5.08 -0.17 -8.51
C THR A 114 3.68 0.40 -8.25
N GLY A 115 3.57 1.56 -7.61
CA GLY A 115 2.28 2.19 -7.30
C GLY A 115 1.54 2.65 -8.56
N ILE A 116 2.31 3.20 -9.50
CA ILE A 116 1.80 3.69 -10.79
C ILE A 116 1.30 2.52 -11.64
N VAL A 117 2.08 1.45 -11.74
CA VAL A 117 1.67 0.20 -12.39
C VAL A 117 0.40 -0.35 -11.75
N SER A 118 0.34 -0.42 -10.41
CA SER A 118 -0.84 -0.92 -9.70
C SER A 118 -2.10 -0.14 -10.11
N SER A 119 -1.98 1.18 -10.20
CA SER A 119 -3.07 2.09 -10.57
C SER A 119 -3.49 1.94 -12.04
N LEU A 120 -2.54 1.75 -12.96
CA LEU A 120 -2.83 1.47 -14.36
C LEU A 120 -3.54 0.11 -14.54
N LEU A 121 -3.18 -0.90 -13.76
CA LEU A 121 -3.89 -2.19 -13.76
C LEU A 121 -5.31 -2.07 -13.19
N ASP A 122 -5.53 -1.21 -12.20
CA ASP A 122 -6.89 -0.90 -11.71
C ASP A 122 -7.71 -0.15 -12.77
N ALA A 123 -7.12 0.86 -13.41
CA ALA A 123 -7.75 1.59 -14.50
C ALA A 123 -8.08 0.65 -15.68
N TYR A 124 -7.19 -0.28 -16.03
CA TYR A 124 -7.48 -1.32 -17.02
C TYR A 124 -8.67 -2.20 -16.59
N THR A 125 -8.72 -2.59 -15.32
CA THR A 125 -9.80 -3.45 -14.82
C THR A 125 -11.16 -2.78 -14.97
N LEU A 126 -11.24 -1.47 -14.69
CA LEU A 126 -12.45 -0.66 -14.86
C LEU A 126 -12.80 -0.40 -16.32
N THR A 127 -11.83 0.04 -17.13
CA THR A 127 -12.07 0.61 -18.47
C THR A 127 -11.91 -0.38 -19.62
N LYS A 128 -11.18 -1.48 -19.38
CA LYS A 128 -10.70 -2.42 -20.41
C LYS A 128 -9.85 -1.77 -21.51
N ASN A 129 -9.23 -0.62 -21.23
CA ASN A 129 -8.32 0.03 -22.17
C ASN A 129 -6.95 -0.64 -22.17
N ASP A 130 -6.64 -1.40 -23.24
CA ASP A 130 -5.38 -2.15 -23.39
C ASP A 130 -4.13 -1.26 -23.32
N LEU A 131 -4.23 0.04 -23.59
CA LEU A 131 -3.10 0.96 -23.43
C LEU A 131 -2.61 1.00 -21.98
N TYR A 132 -3.52 0.93 -21.00
CA TYR A 132 -3.17 0.90 -19.58
C TYR A 132 -2.46 -0.39 -19.20
N LEU A 133 -2.98 -1.54 -19.67
CA LEU A 133 -2.35 -2.84 -19.44
C LEU A 133 -0.95 -2.91 -20.09
N ASN A 134 -0.82 -2.50 -21.35
CA ASN A 134 0.45 -2.51 -22.06
C ASN A 134 1.49 -1.59 -21.42
N THR A 135 1.08 -0.42 -20.93
CA THR A 135 1.94 0.51 -20.21
C THR A 135 2.39 -0.07 -18.87
N ALA A 136 1.47 -0.70 -18.14
CA ALA A 136 1.76 -1.38 -16.88
C ALA A 136 2.75 -2.55 -17.08
N ILE A 137 2.56 -3.38 -18.12
CA ILE A 137 3.48 -4.47 -18.48
C ILE A 137 4.90 -3.95 -18.70
N LYS A 138 5.08 -2.83 -19.40
CA LYS A 138 6.40 -2.21 -19.59
C LYS A 138 7.04 -1.79 -18.26
N GLY A 139 6.25 -1.19 -17.36
CA GLY A 139 6.71 -0.83 -16.01
C GLY A 139 7.13 -2.05 -15.18
N VAL A 140 6.39 -3.15 -15.29
CA VAL A 140 6.74 -4.41 -14.63
C VAL A 140 8.00 -5.04 -15.23
N HIS A 141 8.18 -4.98 -16.54
CA HIS A 141 9.43 -5.41 -17.18
C HIS A 141 10.65 -4.61 -16.70
N TRP A 142 10.47 -3.31 -16.44
CA TRP A 142 11.52 -2.51 -15.83
C TRP A 142 11.84 -2.97 -14.39
N LEU A 143 10.84 -3.21 -13.55
CA LEU A 143 11.04 -3.76 -12.19
C LEU A 143 11.74 -5.12 -12.21
N ASP A 144 11.30 -6.02 -13.10
CA ASP A 144 11.90 -7.33 -13.35
C ASP A 144 13.39 -7.23 -13.71
N SER A 145 13.77 -6.25 -14.52
CA SER A 145 15.18 -6.03 -14.90
C SER A 145 16.09 -5.59 -13.74
N LEU A 146 15.51 -5.18 -12.61
CA LEU A 146 16.23 -4.70 -11.42
C LEU A 146 16.39 -5.76 -10.34
N ILE A 147 15.92 -7.00 -10.56
CA ILE A 147 16.06 -8.06 -9.56
C ILE A 147 17.54 -8.39 -9.36
N GLU A 148 18.04 -8.13 -8.16
CA GLU A 148 19.35 -8.54 -7.67
C GLU A 148 19.23 -9.84 -6.89
N PHE A 149 19.69 -10.92 -7.49
CA PHE A 149 19.65 -12.25 -6.89
C PHE A 149 20.68 -12.38 -5.75
N THR A 150 20.26 -13.02 -4.66
CA THR A 150 21.07 -13.22 -3.45
C THR A 150 21.65 -14.63 -3.33
N ASP A 151 21.31 -15.52 -4.25
CA ASP A 151 21.82 -16.87 -4.33
C ASP A 151 22.14 -17.27 -5.78
N ASP A 152 22.97 -18.31 -5.93
CA ASP A 152 23.38 -18.82 -7.24
C ASP A 152 22.26 -19.63 -7.96
N HIS A 153 21.16 -19.93 -7.25
CA HIS A 153 20.01 -20.67 -7.81
C HIS A 153 18.92 -19.75 -8.35
N PHE A 154 19.13 -18.42 -8.28
CA PHE A 154 18.16 -17.41 -8.67
C PHE A 154 16.80 -17.55 -7.96
N SER A 155 16.79 -18.14 -6.75
CA SER A 155 15.57 -18.46 -6.00
C SER A 155 15.16 -17.38 -4.99
N SER A 156 16.09 -16.47 -4.68
CA SER A 156 15.88 -15.34 -3.78
C SER A 156 16.54 -14.10 -4.37
N GLY A 157 15.85 -12.97 -4.32
CA GLY A 157 16.34 -11.70 -4.85
C GLY A 157 15.52 -10.52 -4.35
N PHE A 158 16.06 -9.32 -4.53
CA PHE A 158 15.39 -8.08 -4.14
C PHE A 158 15.51 -7.03 -5.26
N ILE A 159 14.64 -6.04 -5.22
CA ILE A 159 14.71 -4.86 -6.08
C ILE A 159 15.12 -3.65 -5.21
N PRO A 160 16.15 -2.89 -5.61
CA PRO A 160 16.58 -1.70 -4.88
C PRO A 160 15.49 -0.62 -4.85
N TRP A 161 15.47 0.21 -3.79
CA TRP A 161 14.44 1.24 -3.64
C TRP A 161 14.46 2.30 -4.75
N ALA A 162 15.65 2.69 -5.18
CA ALA A 162 15.84 3.70 -6.21
C ALA A 162 16.89 3.27 -7.22
N VAL A 163 16.80 3.84 -8.42
CA VAL A 163 17.82 3.72 -9.46
C VAL A 163 18.39 5.12 -9.68
N THR A 164 19.61 5.34 -9.18
CA THR A 164 20.31 6.63 -9.23
C THR A 164 21.82 6.43 -9.33
N ASN A 165 22.57 7.50 -9.62
CA ASN A 165 24.03 7.49 -9.60
C ASN A 165 24.63 7.52 -8.18
N ASP A 166 23.78 7.46 -7.15
CA ASP A 166 24.16 7.47 -5.75
C ASP A 166 23.98 6.07 -5.13
N ASP A 167 25.10 5.41 -4.88
CA ASP A 167 25.16 4.05 -4.33
C ASP A 167 24.42 3.91 -2.99
N TYR A 168 24.30 5.00 -2.22
CA TYR A 168 23.56 4.97 -0.95
C TYR A 168 22.11 4.56 -1.18
N TYR A 169 21.41 5.21 -2.11
CA TYR A 169 20.00 4.95 -2.36
C TYR A 169 19.77 3.62 -3.09
N ASN A 170 20.72 3.21 -3.94
CA ASN A 170 20.68 1.90 -4.61
C ASN A 170 20.83 0.75 -3.58
N SER A 171 21.53 0.98 -2.45
CA SER A 171 21.73 -0.04 -1.42
C SER A 171 20.52 -0.29 -0.51
N ILE A 172 19.46 0.53 -0.60
CA ILE A 172 18.30 0.47 0.29
C ILE A 172 17.33 -0.63 -0.15
N LYS A 173 16.98 -1.53 0.80
CA LYS A 173 16.17 -2.74 0.54
C LYS A 173 14.96 -2.83 1.46
N TYR A 174 13.88 -2.15 1.10
CA TYR A 174 12.64 -2.15 1.89
C TYR A 174 11.88 -3.46 1.78
N THR A 175 11.15 -3.81 2.85
CA THR A 175 10.44 -5.09 3.02
C THR A 175 8.92 -4.97 2.84
N GLY A 176 8.29 -3.96 3.45
CA GLY A 176 6.82 -3.79 3.48
C GLY A 176 6.16 -3.39 2.17
N ILE A 177 4.82 -3.28 2.17
CA ILE A 177 4.01 -3.00 0.96
C ILE A 177 4.34 -1.65 0.32
N LEU A 178 4.46 -0.59 1.11
CA LEU A 178 4.57 0.77 0.56
C LEU A 178 5.90 0.99 -0.14
N SER A 179 6.97 0.61 0.53
CA SER A 179 8.31 1.00 0.10
C SER A 179 9.09 -0.18 -0.47
N GLY A 180 8.63 -1.41 -0.27
CA GLY A 180 9.48 -2.60 -0.36
C GLY A 180 8.93 -3.77 -1.15
N GLN A 181 9.63 -4.90 -0.98
CA GLN A 181 9.46 -6.09 -1.83
C GLN A 181 8.04 -6.64 -1.78
N ALA A 182 7.34 -6.59 -0.64
CA ALA A 182 5.97 -7.10 -0.54
C ALA A 182 5.00 -6.36 -1.49
N GLY A 183 5.20 -5.05 -1.67
CA GLY A 183 4.38 -4.26 -2.60
C GLY A 183 4.68 -4.56 -4.06
N ILE A 184 5.96 -4.75 -4.37
CA ILE A 184 6.42 -5.10 -5.71
C ILE A 184 5.91 -6.50 -6.09
N GLY A 185 6.04 -7.47 -5.18
CA GLY A 185 5.50 -8.82 -5.32
C GLY A 185 3.99 -8.84 -5.54
N LYS A 186 3.24 -8.04 -4.77
CA LYS A 186 1.79 -7.85 -4.98
C LYS A 186 1.44 -7.38 -6.39
N VAL A 187 2.24 -6.49 -6.97
CA VAL A 187 2.02 -6.00 -8.34
C VAL A 187 2.38 -7.06 -9.38
N PHE A 188 3.44 -7.84 -9.16
CA PHE A 188 3.73 -9.00 -9.99
C PHE A 188 2.56 -10.00 -9.99
N LEU A 189 2.02 -10.35 -8.82
CA LEU A 189 0.84 -11.24 -8.72
C LEU A 189 -0.42 -10.64 -9.36
N LYS A 190 -0.62 -9.32 -9.23
CA LYS A 190 -1.72 -8.64 -9.92
C LYS A 190 -1.60 -8.75 -11.43
N LEU A 191 -0.38 -8.56 -11.98
CA LEU A 191 -0.15 -8.71 -13.41
C LEU A 191 -0.26 -10.18 -13.85
N TYR A 192 0.22 -11.12 -13.04
CA TYR A 192 -0.03 -12.54 -13.27
C TYR A 192 -1.53 -12.80 -13.43
N ASN A 193 -2.34 -12.32 -12.49
CA ASN A 193 -3.78 -12.61 -12.49
C ASN A 193 -4.49 -12.14 -13.76
N LEU A 194 -4.00 -11.06 -14.36
CA LEU A 194 -4.53 -10.49 -15.60
C LEU A 194 -3.97 -11.16 -16.86
N THR A 195 -2.72 -11.63 -16.85
CA THR A 195 -2.01 -12.09 -18.06
C THR A 195 -1.77 -13.59 -18.12
N LYS A 196 -1.82 -14.27 -16.97
CA LYS A 196 -1.46 -15.68 -16.76
C LYS A 196 -0.05 -16.03 -17.26
N ASN A 197 0.86 -15.06 -17.25
CA ASN A 197 2.26 -15.27 -17.53
C ASN A 197 2.99 -15.66 -16.23
N GLU A 198 3.35 -16.93 -16.11
CA GLU A 198 3.99 -17.55 -14.94
C GLU A 198 5.26 -16.80 -14.48
N LYS A 199 5.99 -16.14 -15.38
CA LYS A 199 7.15 -15.32 -15.02
C LYS A 199 6.83 -14.30 -13.91
N TRP A 200 5.63 -13.73 -13.92
CA TRP A 200 5.22 -12.78 -12.89
C TRP A 200 4.98 -13.45 -11.55
N PHE A 201 4.46 -14.68 -11.55
CA PHE A 201 4.39 -15.46 -10.32
C PHE A 201 5.80 -15.80 -9.81
N ASP A 202 6.68 -16.30 -10.68
CA ASP A 202 8.08 -16.63 -10.33
C ASP A 202 8.80 -15.42 -9.70
N ASN A 203 8.64 -14.24 -10.29
CA ASN A 203 9.23 -13.01 -9.75
C ASN A 203 8.66 -12.64 -8.38
N ALA A 204 7.36 -12.84 -8.15
CA ALA A 204 6.77 -12.65 -6.84
C ALA A 204 7.34 -13.66 -5.82
N GLU A 205 7.52 -14.91 -6.23
CA GLU A 205 8.12 -15.97 -5.40
C GLU A 205 9.56 -15.62 -4.99
N ILE A 206 10.38 -15.15 -5.93
CA ILE A 206 11.76 -14.70 -5.68
C ILE A 206 11.82 -13.62 -4.60
N LEU A 207 10.93 -12.63 -4.68
CA LEU A 207 10.82 -11.58 -3.66
C LEU A 207 10.29 -12.10 -2.32
N GLY A 208 9.36 -13.06 -2.36
CA GLY A 208 8.84 -13.75 -1.18
C GLY A 208 9.94 -14.51 -0.43
N ASN A 209 10.76 -15.27 -1.15
CA ASN A 209 11.90 -16.00 -0.59
C ASN A 209 12.92 -15.04 0.03
N TRP A 210 13.23 -13.92 -0.62
CA TRP A 210 14.11 -12.92 -0.03
C TRP A 210 13.55 -12.32 1.26
N LEU A 211 12.24 -12.01 1.28
CA LEU A 211 11.58 -11.49 2.48
C LEU A 211 11.70 -12.47 3.63
N ARG A 212 11.43 -13.76 3.42
CA ARG A 212 11.58 -14.81 4.43
C ARG A 212 12.99 -14.80 5.05
N ASN A 213 14.02 -14.63 4.22
CA ASN A 213 15.41 -14.55 4.67
C ASN A 213 15.75 -13.29 5.50
N GLN A 214 14.89 -12.27 5.52
CA GLN A 214 15.12 -11.05 6.32
C GLN A 214 14.67 -11.20 7.78
N ASP A 215 13.86 -12.21 8.10
CA ASP A 215 13.49 -12.51 9.49
C ASP A 215 14.54 -13.40 10.15
N ILE A 216 15.70 -12.80 10.42
CA ILE A 216 16.94 -13.48 10.85
C ILE A 216 16.78 -14.30 12.15
N ASN A 217 15.70 -14.08 12.92
CA ASN A 217 15.46 -14.73 14.21
C ASN A 217 14.11 -15.47 14.28
N ASP A 218 13.43 -15.68 13.15
CA ASP A 218 12.12 -16.33 13.10
C ASP A 218 11.08 -15.66 14.04
N THR A 219 11.12 -14.33 14.09
CA THR A 219 10.33 -13.54 15.04
C THR A 219 8.93 -13.15 14.57
N GLY A 220 8.69 -13.22 13.26
CA GLY A 220 7.50 -12.72 12.57
C GLY A 220 7.59 -11.21 12.30
N LEU A 221 8.78 -10.63 12.51
CA LEU A 221 9.01 -9.20 12.59
C LEU A 221 10.14 -8.81 11.66
N PHE A 222 9.84 -7.89 10.74
CA PHE A 222 10.78 -7.50 9.70
C PHE A 222 11.38 -6.13 10.01
N PRO A 223 12.66 -5.92 9.69
CA PRO A 223 13.26 -4.61 9.82
C PRO A 223 12.58 -3.63 8.85
N TYR A 224 12.44 -2.37 9.28
CA TYR A 224 12.12 -1.25 8.40
C TYR A 224 13.40 -0.48 8.08
N PRO A 225 13.94 -0.58 6.86
CA PRO A 225 15.11 0.20 6.50
C PRO A 225 14.80 1.68 6.22
N GLY A 226 13.52 2.09 6.24
CA GLY A 226 13.03 3.36 5.65
C GLY A 226 13.24 4.62 6.46
N SER A 227 14.27 4.62 7.29
CA SER A 227 14.86 5.86 7.75
C SER A 227 16.39 5.72 7.64
N PRO A 228 17.06 6.60 6.86
CA PRO A 228 18.51 6.82 6.96
C PRO A 228 19.00 7.01 8.40
N TYR A 229 18.10 7.40 9.31
CA TYR A 229 18.39 7.67 10.72
C TYR A 229 18.14 6.48 11.66
N LEU A 230 17.64 5.33 11.17
CA LEU A 230 17.31 4.17 12.01
C LEU A 230 18.10 2.91 11.65
N THR A 231 19.20 3.05 10.91
CA THR A 231 20.06 1.94 10.45
C THR A 231 20.89 1.27 11.55
N ASN A 232 20.61 1.52 12.83
CA ASN A 232 21.18 0.74 13.92
C ASN A 232 20.09 -0.09 14.58
N ARG A 233 20.19 -1.42 14.46
CA ARG A 233 19.67 -2.36 15.46
C ARG A 233 20.28 -1.96 16.80
N GLY A 234 19.64 -1.06 17.53
CA GLY A 234 19.70 -1.16 18.97
C GLY A 234 18.93 -2.40 19.38
N GLU A 235 19.34 -3.00 20.49
CA GLU A 235 18.61 -4.07 21.18
C GLU A 235 17.15 -3.69 21.51
N ASN A 236 16.75 -2.43 21.27
CA ASN A 236 15.43 -1.85 21.53
C ASN A 236 14.68 -1.35 20.28
N ALA A 237 15.08 -1.67 19.04
CA ALA A 237 14.28 -1.34 17.84
C ALA A 237 12.96 -2.12 17.87
N LYS A 238 11.89 -1.43 18.25
CA LYS A 238 10.55 -2.03 18.35
C LYS A 238 9.88 -2.03 16.97
N ASN A 239 9.13 -3.09 16.71
CA ASN A 239 8.81 -3.57 15.37
C ASN A 239 7.64 -2.80 14.74
N LEU A 240 7.71 -2.52 13.44
CA LEU A 240 6.55 -1.97 12.71
C LEU A 240 5.60 -3.10 12.35
N LEU A 241 4.36 -3.02 12.86
CA LEU A 241 3.35 -4.05 12.63
C LEU A 241 2.42 -3.73 11.46
N GLY A 242 2.15 -2.45 11.19
CA GLY A 242 1.10 -1.98 10.26
C GLY A 242 1.15 -2.58 8.85
N LEU A 243 -0.03 -2.64 8.20
CA LEU A 243 -0.23 -3.25 6.88
C LEU A 243 0.69 -2.69 5.79
N SER A 244 1.06 -1.43 5.87
CA SER A 244 1.74 -0.77 4.75
C SER A 244 3.25 -0.76 4.85
N VAL A 245 3.82 -0.86 6.04
CA VAL A 245 5.28 -0.77 6.24
C VAL A 245 5.84 -1.92 7.08
N GLY A 246 4.96 -2.72 7.66
CA GLY A 246 5.27 -3.67 8.71
C GLY A 246 4.83 -5.09 8.38
N SER A 247 4.94 -5.94 9.40
CA SER A 247 4.72 -7.38 9.27
C SER A 247 3.36 -7.78 8.73
N ILE A 248 2.29 -7.04 9.03
CA ILE A 248 0.94 -7.33 8.48
C ILE A 248 0.98 -7.31 6.95
N GLY A 249 1.66 -6.35 6.34
CA GLY A 249 1.74 -6.25 4.88
C GLY A 249 2.51 -7.37 4.20
N ILE A 250 3.55 -7.85 4.90
CA ILE A 250 4.37 -8.96 4.43
C ILE A 250 3.58 -10.27 4.56
N ALA A 251 2.87 -10.46 5.66
CA ALA A 251 1.96 -11.60 5.80
C ALA A 251 0.82 -11.57 4.77
N ASP A 252 0.24 -10.39 4.50
CA ASP A 252 -0.76 -10.21 3.44
C ASP A 252 -0.20 -10.54 2.05
N PHE A 253 1.10 -10.36 1.81
CA PHE A 253 1.76 -10.78 0.58
C PHE A 253 2.01 -12.29 0.53
N PHE A 254 2.50 -12.90 1.61
CA PHE A 254 2.64 -14.36 1.69
C PHE A 254 1.29 -15.06 1.53
N LEU A 255 0.21 -14.47 2.03
CA LEU A 255 -1.14 -14.97 1.80
C LEU A 255 -1.52 -14.94 0.31
N ASP A 256 -1.10 -13.93 -0.45
CA ASP A 256 -1.31 -13.93 -1.91
C ASP A 256 -0.55 -15.06 -2.61
N LEU A 257 0.68 -15.35 -2.18
CA LEU A 257 1.48 -16.46 -2.73
C LEU A 257 0.80 -17.80 -2.41
N PHE A 258 0.37 -17.99 -1.16
CA PHE A 258 -0.36 -19.18 -0.74
C PHE A 258 -1.64 -19.41 -1.56
N GLU A 259 -2.47 -18.37 -1.75
CA GLU A 259 -3.72 -18.49 -2.51
C GLU A 259 -3.48 -18.95 -3.95
N TYR A 260 -2.27 -18.71 -4.48
CA TYR A 260 -1.90 -19.13 -5.82
C TYR A 260 -1.43 -20.57 -5.88
N ASP A 261 -0.39 -20.93 -5.11
CA ASP A 261 0.33 -22.20 -5.28
C ASP A 261 -0.07 -23.26 -4.25
N ASN A 262 -0.83 -22.87 -3.20
CA ASN A 262 -1.15 -23.68 -2.03
C ASN A 262 0.08 -24.27 -1.33
N ASN A 263 1.23 -23.58 -1.41
CA ASN A 263 2.45 -24.02 -0.77
C ASN A 263 2.39 -23.71 0.73
N ASP A 264 2.42 -24.76 1.55
CA ASP A 264 2.37 -24.70 3.01
C ASP A 264 3.48 -23.82 3.61
N LEU A 265 4.56 -23.60 2.88
CA LEU A 265 5.62 -22.67 3.27
C LEU A 265 5.09 -21.25 3.49
N TRP A 266 4.27 -20.74 2.58
CA TRP A 266 3.70 -19.40 2.70
C TRP A 266 2.69 -19.34 3.83
N LEU A 267 1.86 -20.38 3.97
CA LEU A 267 0.88 -20.47 5.04
C LEU A 267 1.56 -20.52 6.43
N TYR A 268 2.69 -21.22 6.55
CA TYR A 268 3.51 -21.23 7.75
C TYR A 268 3.93 -19.80 8.14
N GLU A 269 4.45 -19.01 7.19
CA GLU A 269 4.84 -17.63 7.46
C GLU A 269 3.64 -16.75 7.85
N VAL A 270 2.51 -16.90 7.17
CA VAL A 270 1.25 -16.19 7.49
C VAL A 270 0.81 -16.46 8.92
N ILE A 271 0.74 -17.74 9.32
CA ILE A 271 0.31 -18.14 10.68
C ILE A 271 1.25 -17.56 11.72
N ARG A 272 2.56 -17.72 11.50
CA ARG A 272 3.61 -17.29 12.42
C ARG A 272 3.58 -15.78 12.65
N ILE A 273 3.52 -15.00 11.57
CA ILE A 273 3.44 -13.53 11.64
C ILE A 273 2.12 -13.09 12.31
N THR A 274 1.00 -13.71 11.97
CA THR A 274 -0.32 -13.37 12.54
C THR A 274 -0.37 -13.61 14.04
N ASN A 275 0.17 -14.74 14.51
CA ASN A 275 0.27 -15.02 15.94
C ASN A 275 1.10 -13.94 16.65
N ARG A 276 2.23 -13.56 16.06
CA ARG A 276 3.09 -12.52 16.63
C ARG A 276 2.42 -11.16 16.73
N ILE A 277 1.70 -10.75 15.68
CA ILE A 277 0.95 -9.49 15.68
C ILE A 277 -0.15 -9.53 16.76
N SER A 278 -0.85 -10.66 16.87
CA SER A 278 -1.91 -10.86 17.86
C SER A 278 -1.39 -10.78 19.31
N GLU A 279 -0.20 -11.36 19.57
CA GLU A 279 0.50 -11.23 20.86
C GLU A 279 0.93 -9.79 21.18
N SER A 280 1.13 -8.97 20.16
CA SER A 280 1.56 -7.58 20.31
C SER A 280 0.40 -6.60 20.51
N LEU A 281 -0.85 -7.06 20.41
CA LEU A 281 -2.03 -6.25 20.70
C LEU A 281 -2.11 -5.94 22.18
N GLU A 282 -2.56 -4.73 22.49
CA GLU A 282 -2.66 -4.27 23.87
C GLU A 282 -4.09 -3.92 24.22
N SER A 283 -4.51 -4.38 25.39
CA SER A 283 -5.80 -4.00 25.95
C SER A 283 -5.72 -2.60 26.54
N THR A 284 -6.62 -1.73 26.11
CA THR A 284 -6.77 -0.35 26.57
C THR A 284 -8.21 -0.08 26.99
N GLU A 285 -8.48 1.12 27.53
CA GLU A 285 -9.87 1.54 27.82
C GLU A 285 -10.76 1.65 26.56
N TYR A 286 -10.15 1.68 25.37
CA TYR A 286 -10.83 1.71 24.08
C TYR A 286 -10.91 0.31 23.43
N GLY A 287 -10.51 -0.76 24.14
CA GLY A 287 -10.38 -2.12 23.61
C GLY A 287 -8.98 -2.43 23.11
N TYR A 288 -8.84 -3.32 22.13
CA TYR A 288 -7.52 -3.75 21.63
C TYR A 288 -6.96 -2.75 20.63
N LEU A 289 -5.76 -2.24 20.94
CA LEU A 289 -5.02 -1.35 20.06
C LEU A 289 -3.69 -1.95 19.64
N MET A 290 -3.23 -1.53 18.47
CA MET A 290 -1.93 -1.91 17.95
C MET A 290 -0.92 -0.82 18.35
N PRO A 291 0.10 -1.15 19.14
CA PRO A 291 1.14 -0.19 19.48
C PRO A 291 2.00 0.11 18.25
N PHE A 292 2.42 1.36 18.14
CA PHE A 292 3.42 1.81 17.18
C PHE A 292 4.58 2.43 17.93
N GLU A 293 5.76 1.85 17.75
CA GLU A 293 6.97 2.29 18.46
C GLU A 293 8.11 2.48 17.47
N LEU A 294 8.45 3.73 17.15
CA LEU A 294 9.66 4.08 16.40
C LEU A 294 10.83 4.26 17.37
N TYR A 295 11.99 3.72 16.99
CA TYR A 295 13.22 3.83 17.77
C TYR A 295 13.59 5.30 18.10
N GLN A 296 13.99 5.52 19.36
CA GLN A 296 14.61 6.71 19.97
C GLN A 296 13.88 8.06 20.03
N PHE A 297 12.72 8.32 19.40
CA PHE A 297 12.15 9.68 19.46
C PHE A 297 10.65 9.87 19.65
N ARG A 298 9.86 8.85 20.02
CA ARG A 298 8.47 9.09 20.46
C ARG A 298 8.08 8.20 21.62
N GLU A 299 7.22 8.74 22.49
CA GLU A 299 6.40 7.95 23.40
C GLU A 299 5.64 6.88 22.60
N LYS A 300 5.16 5.85 23.29
CA LYS A 300 4.32 4.81 22.68
C LYS A 300 3.07 5.46 22.07
N GLU A 301 2.84 5.26 20.78
CA GLU A 301 1.71 5.85 20.06
C GLU A 301 0.75 4.75 19.57
N TYR A 302 -0.53 5.10 19.43
CA TYR A 302 -1.54 4.25 18.81
C TYR A 302 -2.08 4.93 17.56
N TYR A 303 -1.86 4.29 16.41
CA TYR A 303 -2.38 4.75 15.12
C TYR A 303 -3.64 3.97 14.76
N THR A 304 -4.62 4.66 14.19
CA THR A 304 -5.91 4.09 13.79
C THR A 304 -6.01 3.88 12.27
N GLY A 305 -5.19 4.60 11.50
CA GLY A 305 -5.22 4.62 10.03
C GLY A 305 -4.80 3.31 9.36
N TYR A 306 -5.04 3.20 8.06
CA TYR A 306 -4.83 1.97 7.27
C TYR A 306 -3.36 1.52 7.20
N PHE A 307 -2.40 2.46 7.25
CA PHE A 307 -1.01 2.15 6.92
C PHE A 307 -0.20 1.66 8.12
N TYR A 308 -0.21 2.42 9.22
CA TYR A 308 0.48 2.07 10.46
C TYR A 308 -0.44 1.50 11.54
N GLY A 309 -1.76 1.58 11.35
CA GLY A 309 -2.73 1.47 12.43
C GLY A 309 -3.73 0.33 12.29
N LEU A 310 -4.67 0.33 13.24
CA LEU A 310 -5.63 -0.72 13.48
C LEU A 310 -6.49 -1.09 12.25
N SER A 311 -6.79 -0.12 11.38
CA SER A 311 -7.62 -0.34 10.18
C SER A 311 -6.98 -1.32 9.20
N GLY A 312 -5.65 -1.24 9.04
CA GLY A 312 -4.92 -2.16 8.16
C GLY A 312 -4.97 -3.59 8.69
N PHE A 313 -4.90 -3.75 10.02
CA PHE A 313 -5.00 -5.05 10.65
C PHE A 313 -6.40 -5.66 10.53
N VAL A 314 -7.45 -4.85 10.72
CA VAL A 314 -8.85 -5.26 10.51
C VAL A 314 -9.06 -5.80 9.10
N LYS A 315 -8.53 -5.11 8.07
CA LYS A 315 -8.60 -5.59 6.68
C LYS A 315 -7.93 -6.94 6.51
N TYR A 316 -6.71 -7.08 7.03
CA TYR A 316 -5.94 -8.30 6.93
C TYR A 316 -6.64 -9.48 7.63
N LEU A 317 -7.11 -9.29 8.87
CA LEU A 317 -7.85 -10.31 9.61
C LEU A 317 -9.15 -10.71 8.91
N SER A 318 -9.87 -9.74 8.32
CA SER A 318 -11.09 -10.03 7.56
C SER A 318 -10.80 -11.00 6.41
N ARG A 319 -9.69 -10.81 5.69
CA ARG A 319 -9.26 -11.71 4.62
C ARG A 319 -8.93 -13.11 5.13
N LEU A 320 -8.22 -13.24 6.26
CA LEU A 320 -7.95 -14.55 6.87
C LEU A 320 -9.24 -15.28 7.26
N ILE A 321 -10.23 -14.55 7.77
CA ILE A 321 -11.53 -15.11 8.15
C ILE A 321 -12.30 -15.57 6.91
N GLU A 322 -12.29 -14.79 5.83
CA GLU A 322 -12.92 -15.16 4.56
C GLU A 322 -12.34 -16.46 3.97
N LEU A 323 -11.02 -16.65 4.08
CA LEU A 323 -10.33 -17.83 3.55
C LEU A 323 -10.46 -19.07 4.45
N PHE A 324 -10.31 -18.90 5.76
CA PHE A 324 -10.10 -20.02 6.68
C PHE A 324 -11.18 -20.18 7.75
N ASN A 325 -12.05 -19.18 7.94
CA ASN A 325 -13.11 -19.18 8.95
C ASN A 325 -12.63 -19.55 10.37
N ILE A 326 -11.60 -18.86 10.85
CA ILE A 326 -10.94 -19.14 12.14
C ILE A 326 -11.68 -18.43 13.30
N PRO A 327 -12.27 -19.15 14.28
CA PRO A 327 -13.08 -18.54 15.35
C PRO A 327 -12.36 -17.50 16.22
N ASP A 328 -11.07 -17.72 16.52
CA ASP A 328 -10.31 -16.77 17.33
C ASP A 328 -10.08 -15.44 16.60
N HIS A 329 -9.88 -15.49 15.28
CA HIS A 329 -9.77 -14.28 14.46
C HIS A 329 -11.09 -13.51 14.41
N LEU A 330 -12.25 -14.21 14.36
CA LEU A 330 -13.56 -13.57 14.46
C LEU A 330 -13.70 -12.78 15.75
N LYS A 331 -13.32 -13.37 16.89
CA LYS A 331 -13.36 -12.70 18.20
C LYS A 331 -12.44 -11.48 18.26
N ILE A 332 -11.24 -11.57 17.69
CA ILE A 332 -10.33 -10.42 17.60
C ILE A 332 -10.95 -9.33 16.73
N LEU A 333 -11.48 -9.68 15.56
CA LEU A 333 -12.12 -8.74 14.63
C LEU A 333 -13.29 -8.01 15.28
N ASP A 334 -14.17 -8.71 15.98
CA ASP A 334 -15.32 -8.11 16.69
C ASP A 334 -14.88 -7.07 17.73
N ASN A 335 -13.82 -7.37 18.49
CA ASN A 335 -13.28 -6.43 19.47
C ASN A 335 -12.66 -5.19 18.79
N LEU A 336 -11.92 -5.38 17.69
CA LEU A 336 -11.34 -4.28 16.93
C LEU A 336 -12.42 -3.37 16.34
N ILE A 337 -13.49 -3.95 15.78
CA ILE A 337 -14.62 -3.19 15.23
C ILE A 337 -15.32 -2.38 16.35
N THR A 338 -15.49 -2.97 17.52
CA THR A 338 -16.06 -2.28 18.69
C THR A 338 -15.20 -1.08 19.10
N SER A 339 -13.88 -1.27 19.19
CA SER A 339 -12.92 -0.18 19.45
C SER A 339 -13.04 0.97 18.43
N PHE A 340 -13.20 0.63 17.15
CA PHE A 340 -13.39 1.60 16.08
C PHE A 340 -14.67 2.44 16.25
N GLN A 341 -15.77 1.82 16.66
CA GLN A 341 -17.05 2.49 16.90
C GLN A 341 -16.96 3.46 18.08
N ASP A 342 -16.36 3.03 19.19
CA ASP A 342 -16.18 3.85 20.39
C ASP A 342 -15.32 5.09 20.12
N LEU A 343 -14.23 4.93 19.36
CA LEU A 343 -13.38 6.05 18.93
C LEU A 343 -14.17 7.04 18.07
N THR A 344 -14.96 6.54 17.11
CA THR A 344 -15.78 7.40 16.24
C THR A 344 -16.81 8.21 17.05
N GLY A 345 -17.42 7.60 18.08
CA GLY A 345 -18.38 8.24 18.96
C GLY A 345 -17.79 9.34 19.84
N LYS A 346 -16.54 9.18 20.30
CA LYS A 346 -15.83 10.18 21.12
C LYS A 346 -15.33 11.37 20.30
N PHE A 347 -14.85 11.14 19.08
CA PHE A 347 -14.20 12.17 18.26
C PHE A 347 -15.11 12.71 17.14
N THR A 348 -16.18 13.44 17.45
CA THR A 348 -17.00 14.20 16.47
C THR A 348 -17.39 13.50 15.14
N GLY A 349 -17.41 12.16 15.10
CA GLY A 349 -17.63 11.38 13.88
C GLY A 349 -16.42 11.22 12.94
N ILE A 350 -15.23 11.70 13.29
CA ILE A 350 -13.97 11.50 12.55
C ILE A 350 -12.93 10.88 13.49
N ILE A 351 -12.38 9.73 13.09
CA ILE A 351 -11.35 9.05 13.86
C ILE A 351 -10.04 9.85 13.74
N PRO A 352 -9.39 10.21 14.86
CA PRO A 352 -8.13 10.93 14.81
C PRO A 352 -7.03 10.00 14.28
N THR A 353 -6.08 10.58 13.55
CA THR A 353 -4.91 9.88 13.02
C THR A 353 -4.09 9.18 14.13
N LYS A 354 -4.02 9.84 15.30
CA LYS A 354 -3.32 9.40 16.51
C LYS A 354 -4.21 9.71 17.72
N LEU A 355 -4.27 8.80 18.71
CA LEU A 355 -5.24 8.89 19.80
C LEU A 355 -5.05 10.08 20.76
N ASP A 356 -3.84 10.62 20.88
CA ASP A 356 -3.50 11.69 21.84
C ASP A 356 -3.39 13.09 21.20
N GLU A 357 -3.76 13.25 19.93
CA GLU A 357 -3.60 14.52 19.21
C GLU A 357 -4.82 14.86 18.34
N ASP A 358 -5.34 16.08 18.50
CA ASP A 358 -6.55 16.60 17.81
C ASP A 358 -6.30 17.01 16.33
N TYR A 359 -5.22 16.55 15.69
CA TYR A 359 -4.98 16.84 14.28
C TYR A 359 -5.20 15.63 13.38
N ILE A 360 -6.02 15.85 12.36
CA ILE A 360 -6.33 14.88 11.32
C ILE A 360 -5.45 15.22 10.12
N LEU A 361 -4.53 14.32 9.75
CA LEU A 361 -3.76 14.50 8.51
C LEU A 361 -4.69 14.26 7.30
N THR A 362 -4.38 14.78 6.11
CA THR A 362 -5.16 14.50 4.88
C THR A 362 -4.53 13.43 3.99
N ASN A 363 -3.29 13.03 4.30
CA ASN A 363 -2.48 12.18 3.43
C ASN A 363 -2.89 10.69 3.45
N GLY A 364 -2.42 9.97 2.44
CA GLY A 364 -2.61 8.53 2.34
C GLY A 364 -1.77 7.70 3.30
N GLU A 365 -0.92 8.26 4.16
CA GLU A 365 -0.22 7.48 5.20
C GLU A 365 -1.17 7.29 6.38
N ASN A 366 -1.52 8.38 7.06
CA ASN A 366 -2.23 8.32 8.34
C ASN A 366 -3.45 9.24 8.38
N GLY A 367 -3.71 9.94 7.28
CA GLY A 367 -4.74 10.95 7.21
C GLY A 367 -6.11 10.45 6.75
N LEU A 368 -7.00 11.40 6.49
CA LEU A 368 -8.36 11.20 6.00
C LEU A 368 -8.41 10.25 4.82
N ALA A 369 -7.50 10.35 3.84
CA ALA A 369 -7.49 9.44 2.69
C ALA A 369 -7.29 7.96 3.09
N SER A 370 -6.43 7.68 4.07
CA SER A 370 -6.21 6.31 4.54
C SER A 370 -7.32 5.80 5.46
N ILE A 371 -7.87 6.68 6.31
CA ILE A 371 -9.09 6.41 7.07
C ILE A 371 -10.23 6.10 6.09
N MET A 372 -10.34 6.84 4.99
CA MET A 372 -11.39 6.66 3.99
C MET A 372 -11.29 5.32 3.24
N LEU A 373 -10.08 4.81 2.95
CA LEU A 373 -9.90 3.45 2.43
C LEU A 373 -10.35 2.39 3.45
N GLY A 374 -10.07 2.63 4.74
CA GLY A 374 -10.64 1.84 5.84
C GLY A 374 -12.17 1.92 5.87
N LEU A 375 -12.73 3.11 5.66
CA LEU A 375 -14.18 3.37 5.68
C LEU A 375 -14.91 2.86 4.43
N SER A 376 -14.28 2.79 3.25
CA SER A 376 -14.91 2.51 1.94
C SER A 376 -15.14 1.03 1.66
#